data_AF-A0A9W5MYM7-F1
#
_entry.id   AF-A0A9W5MYM7-F1
#
_cell.length_a   1.000
_cell.length_b   1.000
_cell.length_c   1.000
_cell.angle_alpha   90.00
_cell.angle_beta   90.00
_cell.angle_gamma   90.00
#
_symmetry.space_group_name_H-M   'P 1'
#
loop_
_entity.id
_entity.type
_entity.pdbx_description
1 polymer ?
#
loop_
_entity_poly.entity_id
_entity_poly.type
_entity_poly.pdbx_seq_one_letter_code
_entity_poly.pdbx_strand_id
1 'polypeptide(L)'
;MIFSDWRRLTENEVRMAKQVFADSIDFHHIKIYRGIPLIPNANTAIAPNGNIYFPRKHCPDDFTQAGIAYKIWLIHELTHVWQHQRGHKVWLSGLFIMLKGGYRKRKAYAYPIPLPHINQLNIEQQADLIAHYFAATFLPKNIYTPQQPIFQTALADFLHNPHDKNLCPRYLSAKKQHFKKQSEQISYNEQPDTSSKRSQTMPWNIPILLTWMRVLLIPVFTILFYLPNTWIQPQTVNWTAAIIFALAAITDWFDGFLARRWKQTSDFGAFLDPVADKLMVAVALLLLVSLGRTYAIFAMIIIGREITISALREWMAQMGKRGSVAVATIGKFKTTAQMIAIFLLLIGTDKYNDPFYLIGNILMFIASVLTIWSMCYYLKMAWKEFK
;
A
#
# COMPACT_ATOMS: atom_id res chain seq x y z
N MET A 1 2.16 17.34 13.98
CA MET A 1 1.77 16.83 15.30
C MET A 1 0.41 16.16 15.12
N ILE A 2 0.34 14.82 15.11
CA ILE A 2 -0.93 14.08 14.99
C ILE A 2 -0.97 13.18 16.22
N PHE A 3 -1.67 13.61 17.26
CA PHE A 3 -2.03 12.71 18.34
C PHE A 3 -2.94 11.63 17.75
N SER A 4 -2.50 10.37 17.79
CA SER A 4 -3.37 9.23 17.48
C SER A 4 -4.29 9.04 18.68
N ASP A 5 -5.50 9.58 18.58
CA ASP A 5 -6.58 9.34 19.54
C ASP A 5 -6.94 7.85 19.49
N TRP A 6 -6.71 7.13 20.59
CA TRP A 6 -6.98 5.69 20.71
C TRP A 6 -7.72 5.40 22.00
N ARG A 7 -8.58 4.38 21.96
CA ARG A 7 -9.33 3.88 23.12
C ARG A 7 -9.26 2.37 23.20
N ARG A 8 -9.61 1.83 24.37
CA ARG A 8 -9.88 0.39 24.54
C ARG A 8 -11.32 0.08 24.14
N LEU A 9 -11.60 -1.21 23.96
CA LEU A 9 -12.97 -1.71 23.90
C LEU A 9 -13.70 -1.37 25.20
N THR A 10 -14.97 -0.95 25.11
CA THR A 10 -15.83 -0.78 26.28
C THR A 10 -16.23 -2.15 26.84
N GLU A 11 -16.67 -2.21 28.10
CA GLU A 11 -17.16 -3.46 28.69
C GLU A 11 -18.35 -4.05 27.91
N ASN A 12 -19.20 -3.19 27.33
CA ASN A 12 -20.32 -3.62 26.49
C ASN A 12 -19.83 -4.22 25.17
N GLU A 13 -18.84 -3.60 24.52
CA GLU A 13 -18.23 -4.13 23.30
C GLU A 13 -17.56 -5.48 23.54
N VAL A 14 -16.86 -5.62 24.67
CA VAL A 14 -16.29 -6.91 25.08
C VAL A 14 -17.39 -7.94 25.30
N ARG A 15 -18.46 -7.61 26.05
CA ARG A 15 -19.57 -8.53 26.31
C ARG A 15 -20.25 -8.98 25.00
N MET A 16 -20.45 -8.07 24.05
CA MET A 16 -20.99 -8.36 22.73
C MET A 16 -20.06 -9.29 21.94
N ALA A 17 -18.75 -9.00 21.91
CA ALA A 17 -17.78 -9.83 21.21
C ALA A 17 -17.67 -11.25 21.80
N LYS A 18 -17.75 -11.39 23.13
CA LYS A 18 -17.71 -12.68 23.82
C LYS A 18 -18.85 -13.62 23.43
N GLN A 19 -19.97 -13.11 22.91
CA GLN A 19 -21.08 -13.96 22.41
C GLN A 19 -20.65 -14.84 21.22
N VAL A 20 -19.59 -14.43 20.50
CA VAL A 20 -19.10 -15.12 19.29
C VAL A 20 -17.73 -15.73 19.54
N PHE A 21 -16.83 -14.97 20.15
CA PHE A 21 -15.43 -15.37 20.31
C PHE A 21 -15.14 -16.05 21.65
N ALA A 22 -16.11 -16.11 22.58
CA ALA A 22 -15.87 -16.53 23.96
C ALA A 22 -14.63 -15.83 24.54
N ASP A 23 -13.70 -16.57 25.15
CA ASP A 23 -12.44 -16.04 25.68
C ASP A 23 -11.24 -16.28 24.71
N SER A 24 -11.50 -16.54 23.43
CA SER A 24 -10.44 -16.80 22.43
C SER A 24 -9.63 -15.57 22.02
N ILE A 25 -10.15 -14.38 22.32
CA ILE A 25 -9.50 -13.10 22.10
C ILE A 25 -9.09 -12.51 23.45
N ASP A 26 -7.83 -12.09 23.56
CA ASP A 26 -7.37 -11.21 24.63
C ASP A 26 -7.79 -9.77 24.31
N PHE A 27 -8.93 -9.36 24.87
CA PHE A 27 -9.53 -8.05 24.63
C PHE A 27 -8.79 -6.89 25.31
N HIS A 28 -8.00 -7.14 26.36
CA HIS A 28 -7.35 -6.08 27.15
C HIS A 28 -6.23 -5.37 26.39
N HIS A 29 -5.60 -6.07 25.44
CA HIS A 29 -4.49 -5.57 24.65
C HIS A 29 -4.93 -4.89 23.34
N ILE A 30 -6.22 -4.92 23.00
CA ILE A 30 -6.74 -4.34 21.76
C ILE A 30 -6.86 -2.82 21.92
N LYS A 31 -6.25 -2.10 20.97
CA LYS A 31 -6.44 -0.66 20.82
C LYS A 31 -7.30 -0.38 19.60
N ILE A 32 -8.29 0.50 19.77
CA ILE A 32 -9.10 1.07 18.70
C ILE A 32 -8.58 2.47 18.42
N TYR A 33 -8.11 2.70 17.20
CA TYR A 33 -7.58 3.97 16.75
C TYR A 33 -8.62 4.73 15.92
N ARG A 34 -8.74 6.03 16.20
CA ARG A 34 -9.55 6.97 15.41
C ARG A 34 -8.75 7.54 14.25
N GLY A 35 -8.92 6.90 13.11
CA GLY A 35 -8.19 7.17 11.89
C GLY A 35 -7.05 6.18 11.67
N ILE A 36 -6.75 5.97 10.40
CA ILE A 36 -5.66 5.09 9.99
C ILE A 36 -4.38 5.94 9.88
N PRO A 37 -3.28 5.57 10.56
CA PRO A 37 -1.99 6.22 10.39
C PRO A 37 -1.62 6.24 8.90
N LEU A 38 -1.15 7.40 8.41
CA LEU A 38 -0.84 7.67 6.99
C LEU A 38 -2.05 7.79 6.05
N ILE A 39 -3.28 7.47 6.50
CA ILE A 39 -4.52 7.52 5.69
C ILE A 39 -5.66 8.23 6.45
N PRO A 40 -5.67 9.58 6.49
CA PRO A 40 -6.64 10.32 7.30
C PRO A 40 -8.09 10.28 6.75
N ASN A 41 -8.27 9.92 5.47
CA ASN A 41 -9.56 9.96 4.76
C ASN A 41 -10.04 8.57 4.29
N ALA A 42 -9.53 7.48 4.87
CA ALA A 42 -10.08 6.15 4.59
C ALA A 42 -11.55 6.08 5.02
N ASN A 43 -12.38 5.45 4.19
CA ASN A 43 -13.74 5.06 4.53
C ASN A 43 -13.83 3.58 4.96
N THR A 44 -12.70 2.89 5.08
CA THR A 44 -12.59 1.48 5.44
C THR A 44 -11.82 1.34 6.74
N ALA A 45 -12.09 0.29 7.52
CA ALA A 45 -11.33 -0.06 8.71
C ALA A 45 -10.31 -1.15 8.39
N ILE A 46 -9.26 -1.26 9.19
CA ILE A 46 -8.25 -2.30 9.06
C ILE A 46 -7.83 -2.81 10.44
N ALA A 47 -7.44 -4.09 10.51
CA ALA A 47 -6.90 -4.70 11.72
C ALA A 47 -5.65 -5.57 11.45
N PRO A 48 -4.52 -4.97 11.02
CA PRO A 48 -3.36 -5.72 10.50
C PRO A 48 -2.49 -6.39 11.58
N ASN A 49 -2.51 -5.88 12.81
CA ASN A 49 -1.53 -6.18 13.86
C ASN A 49 -2.16 -6.43 15.25
N GLY A 50 -3.42 -6.86 15.28
CA GLY A 50 -4.18 -7.07 16.51
C GLY A 50 -4.77 -5.80 17.13
N ASN A 51 -4.50 -4.62 16.56
CA ASN A 51 -5.23 -3.39 16.84
C ASN A 51 -6.16 -3.05 15.67
N ILE A 52 -7.22 -2.28 15.94
CA ILE A 52 -8.22 -1.91 14.96
C ILE A 52 -8.13 -0.42 14.66
N TYR A 53 -8.18 -0.05 13.39
CA TYR A 53 -8.10 1.33 12.94
C TYR A 53 -9.37 1.66 12.14
N PHE A 54 -10.27 2.44 12.72
CA PHE A 54 -11.51 2.87 12.05
C PHE A 54 -11.33 4.24 11.39
N PRO A 55 -12.09 4.57 10.34
CA PRO A 55 -12.23 5.94 9.85
C PRO A 55 -12.63 6.90 10.97
N ARG A 56 -12.08 8.11 10.97
CA ARG A 56 -12.39 9.12 12.02
C ARG A 56 -13.88 9.41 12.15
N LYS A 57 -14.61 9.43 11.03
CA LYS A 57 -16.06 9.69 10.99
C LYS A 57 -16.90 8.47 11.40
N HIS A 58 -16.30 7.29 11.48
CA HIS A 58 -16.98 6.02 11.71
C HIS A 58 -16.35 5.23 12.87
N CYS A 59 -16.02 5.94 13.95
CA CYS A 59 -15.44 5.35 15.16
C CYS A 59 -16.18 5.85 16.42
N PRO A 60 -17.42 5.37 16.66
CA PRO A 60 -18.18 5.75 17.85
C PRO A 60 -17.43 5.44 19.15
N ASP A 61 -17.75 6.18 20.21
CA ASP A 61 -17.20 5.91 21.56
C ASP A 61 -17.60 4.52 22.08
N ASP A 62 -18.81 4.05 21.71
CA ASP A 62 -19.28 2.70 21.97
C ASP A 62 -20.07 2.17 20.75
N PHE A 63 -19.56 1.13 20.08
CA PHE A 63 -20.21 0.49 18.93
C PHE A 63 -21.52 -0.21 19.30
N THR A 64 -21.72 -0.61 20.56
CA THR A 64 -22.97 -1.26 21.01
C THR A 64 -24.15 -0.29 21.09
N GLN A 65 -23.87 1.00 21.24
CA GLN A 65 -24.87 2.08 21.22
C GLN A 65 -25.13 2.61 19.81
N ALA A 66 -24.26 2.26 18.86
CA ALA A 66 -24.43 2.61 17.45
C ALA A 66 -25.41 1.67 16.73
N GLY A 67 -25.70 2.00 15.46
CA GLY A 67 -26.59 1.19 14.62
C GLY A 67 -26.10 -0.24 14.39
N ILE A 68 -27.00 -1.12 13.94
CA ILE A 68 -26.74 -2.54 13.65
C ILE A 68 -25.47 -2.73 12.79
N ALA A 69 -25.31 -1.90 11.75
CA ALA A 69 -24.15 -1.95 10.86
C ALA A 69 -22.81 -1.77 11.59
N TYR A 70 -22.74 -0.88 12.60
CA TYR A 70 -21.52 -0.66 13.38
C TYR A 70 -21.19 -1.88 14.25
N LYS A 71 -22.21 -2.53 14.84
CA LYS A 71 -22.02 -3.76 15.63
C LYS A 71 -21.43 -4.88 14.79
N ILE A 72 -21.98 -5.09 13.59
CA ILE A 72 -21.50 -6.09 12.62
C ILE A 72 -20.06 -5.76 12.19
N TRP A 73 -19.79 -4.50 11.88
CA TRP A 73 -18.46 -4.08 11.45
C TRP A 73 -17.41 -4.27 12.55
N LEU A 74 -17.74 -4.01 13.82
CA LEU A 74 -16.83 -4.30 14.92
C LEU A 74 -16.50 -5.79 15.02
N ILE A 75 -17.49 -6.68 14.86
CA ILE A 75 -17.28 -8.14 14.88
C ILE A 75 -16.42 -8.60 13.70
N HIS A 76 -16.60 -7.99 12.51
CA HIS A 76 -15.73 -8.22 11.35
C HIS A 76 -14.26 -7.91 11.69
N GLU A 77 -13.97 -6.72 12.19
CA GLU A 77 -12.60 -6.31 12.53
C GLU A 77 -12.01 -7.13 13.68
N LEU A 78 -12.83 -7.53 14.66
CA LEU A 78 -12.39 -8.42 15.74
C LEU A 78 -12.04 -9.82 15.24
N THR A 79 -12.62 -10.28 14.13
CA THR A 79 -12.22 -11.54 13.49
C THR A 79 -10.77 -11.48 13.01
N HIS A 80 -10.33 -10.35 12.47
CA HIS A 80 -8.93 -10.15 12.10
C HIS A 80 -8.02 -10.11 13.32
N VAL A 81 -8.46 -9.50 14.44
CA VAL A 81 -7.72 -9.55 15.69
C VAL A 81 -7.59 -11.00 16.20
N TRP A 82 -8.67 -11.79 16.15
CA TRP A 82 -8.66 -13.21 16.48
C TRP A 82 -7.66 -13.98 15.60
N GLN A 83 -7.72 -13.82 14.27
CA GLN A 83 -6.77 -14.42 13.32
C GLN A 83 -5.32 -14.07 13.71
N HIS A 84 -5.06 -12.80 14.01
CA HIS A 84 -3.73 -12.32 14.42
C HIS A 84 -3.25 -12.99 15.72
N GLN A 85 -4.10 -13.05 16.75
CA GLN A 85 -3.75 -13.68 18.04
C GLN A 85 -3.55 -15.20 17.94
N ARG A 86 -4.16 -15.87 16.93
CA ARG A 86 -3.89 -17.28 16.62
C ARG A 86 -2.58 -17.50 15.83
N GLY A 87 -1.86 -16.43 15.49
CA GLY A 87 -0.57 -16.47 14.79
C GLY A 87 -0.65 -16.28 13.28
N HIS A 88 -1.84 -15.93 12.74
CA HIS A 88 -1.99 -15.60 11.33
C HIS A 88 -1.50 -14.17 11.05
N LYS A 89 -0.66 -13.98 10.03
CA LYS A 89 -0.15 -12.65 9.63
C LYS A 89 -1.19 -11.98 8.73
N VAL A 90 -2.21 -11.39 9.35
CA VAL A 90 -3.34 -10.74 8.67
C VAL A 90 -2.87 -9.73 7.63
N TRP A 91 -1.87 -8.90 7.97
CA TRP A 91 -1.30 -7.92 7.03
C TRP A 91 -0.74 -8.56 5.75
N LEU A 92 -0.12 -9.75 5.86
CA LEU A 92 0.46 -10.46 4.73
C LEU A 92 -0.63 -11.06 3.84
N SER A 93 -1.66 -11.65 4.44
CA SER A 93 -2.82 -12.16 3.71
C SER A 93 -3.62 -11.05 3.02
N GLY A 94 -3.82 -9.91 3.70
CA GLY A 94 -4.42 -8.72 3.10
C GLY A 94 -3.58 -8.19 1.92
N LEU A 95 -2.25 -8.15 2.06
CA LEU A 95 -1.34 -7.80 0.97
C LEU A 95 -1.50 -8.74 -0.24
N PHE A 96 -1.58 -10.06 -0.02
CA PHE A 96 -1.82 -11.01 -1.12
C PHE A 96 -3.18 -10.83 -1.81
N ILE A 97 -4.24 -10.55 -1.05
CA ILE A 97 -5.57 -10.24 -1.60
C ILE A 97 -5.49 -8.95 -2.44
N MET A 98 -4.80 -7.94 -1.94
CA MET A 98 -4.58 -6.68 -2.65
C MET A 98 -3.82 -6.88 -3.96
N LEU A 99 -2.71 -7.62 -3.94
CA LEU A 99 -1.90 -7.94 -5.13
C LEU A 99 -2.69 -8.73 -6.18
N LYS A 100 -3.64 -9.57 -5.76
CA LYS A 100 -4.56 -10.28 -6.67
C LYS A 100 -5.76 -9.43 -7.11
N GLY A 101 -5.85 -8.18 -6.67
CA GLY A 101 -6.97 -7.28 -6.95
C GLY A 101 -8.29 -7.70 -6.29
N GLY A 102 -8.25 -8.52 -5.24
CA GLY A 102 -9.42 -9.08 -4.57
C GLY A 102 -10.32 -8.03 -3.90
N TYR A 103 -9.76 -6.89 -3.48
CA TYR A 103 -10.55 -5.77 -2.95
C TYR A 103 -11.31 -5.00 -4.05
N ARG A 104 -10.91 -5.13 -5.32
CA ARG A 104 -11.60 -4.46 -6.44
C ARG A 104 -12.97 -5.10 -6.65
N LYS A 105 -14.04 -4.30 -6.54
CA LYS A 105 -15.44 -4.74 -6.58
C LYS A 105 -15.78 -5.78 -5.49
N ARG A 106 -15.09 -5.75 -4.33
CA ARG A 106 -15.32 -6.67 -3.19
C ARG A 106 -15.28 -8.17 -3.54
N LYS A 107 -14.51 -8.57 -4.55
CA LYS A 107 -14.40 -9.98 -4.96
C LYS A 107 -13.92 -10.90 -3.83
N ALA A 108 -13.09 -10.39 -2.94
CA ALA A 108 -12.56 -11.14 -1.79
C ALA A 108 -13.62 -11.45 -0.72
N TYR A 109 -14.74 -10.72 -0.69
CA TYR A 109 -15.82 -10.88 0.30
C TYR A 109 -16.89 -11.89 -0.12
N ALA A 110 -16.99 -12.19 -1.42
CA ALA A 110 -17.93 -13.18 -1.93
C ALA A 110 -17.48 -14.59 -1.53
N TYR A 111 -18.13 -15.21 -0.55
CA TYR A 111 -17.91 -16.61 -0.19
C TYR A 111 -18.75 -17.55 -1.09
N PRO A 112 -18.23 -18.76 -1.39
CA PRO A 112 -18.90 -19.68 -2.31
C PRO A 112 -20.14 -20.30 -1.67
N ILE A 113 -21.08 -20.72 -2.53
CA ILE A 113 -22.29 -21.46 -2.17
C ILE A 113 -22.23 -22.78 -2.95
N PRO A 114 -22.36 -23.96 -2.30
CA PRO A 114 -22.59 -24.17 -0.87
C PRO A 114 -21.42 -23.68 -0.01
N LEU A 115 -21.73 -23.23 1.20
CA LEU A 115 -20.76 -22.61 2.10
C LEU A 115 -19.74 -23.67 2.57
N PRO A 116 -18.44 -23.49 2.28
CA PRO A 116 -17.43 -24.46 2.65
C PRO A 116 -17.07 -24.31 4.13
N HIS A 117 -16.27 -25.26 4.61
CA HIS A 117 -15.71 -25.18 5.95
C HIS A 117 -14.84 -23.92 6.14
N ILE A 118 -14.88 -23.31 7.34
CA ILE A 118 -14.26 -22.01 7.63
C ILE A 118 -12.77 -21.93 7.21
N ASN A 119 -12.00 -22.99 7.40
CA ASN A 119 -10.56 -23.03 7.08
C ASN A 119 -10.24 -22.99 5.56
N GLN A 120 -11.24 -23.17 4.70
CA GLN A 120 -11.11 -23.05 3.24
C GLN A 120 -11.38 -21.62 2.75
N LEU A 121 -11.91 -20.76 3.60
CA LEU A 121 -12.20 -19.37 3.29
C LEU A 121 -10.96 -18.49 3.46
N ASN A 122 -10.89 -17.40 2.69
CA ASN A 122 -9.86 -16.39 2.88
C ASN A 122 -10.15 -15.52 4.13
N ILE A 123 -9.19 -14.67 4.52
CA ILE A 123 -9.31 -13.86 5.75
C ILE A 123 -10.56 -12.96 5.79
N GLU A 124 -10.97 -12.37 4.66
CA GLU A 124 -12.13 -11.47 4.55
C GLU A 124 -13.44 -12.28 4.54
N GLN A 125 -13.46 -13.42 3.85
CA GLN A 125 -14.63 -14.31 3.84
C GLN A 125 -14.91 -14.88 5.23
N GLN A 126 -13.88 -15.24 5.99
CA GLN A 126 -14.05 -15.68 7.38
C GLN A 126 -14.63 -14.56 8.26
N ALA A 127 -14.12 -13.34 8.11
CA ALA A 127 -14.59 -12.18 8.86
C ALA A 127 -16.06 -11.85 8.55
N ASP A 128 -16.44 -11.82 7.27
CA ASP A 128 -17.83 -11.64 6.84
C ASP A 128 -18.71 -12.78 7.39
N LEU A 129 -18.28 -14.04 7.28
CA LEU A 129 -19.07 -15.18 7.74
C LEU A 129 -19.36 -15.10 9.24
N ILE A 130 -18.35 -14.80 10.06
CA ILE A 130 -18.50 -14.66 11.51
C ILE A 130 -19.39 -13.45 11.85
N ALA A 131 -19.21 -12.32 11.17
CA ALA A 131 -20.03 -11.12 11.37
C ALA A 131 -21.50 -11.34 10.97
N HIS A 132 -21.76 -12.08 9.90
CA HIS A 132 -23.11 -12.43 9.45
C HIS A 132 -23.77 -13.43 10.41
N TYR A 133 -23.04 -14.42 10.92
CA TYR A 133 -23.53 -15.32 11.97
C TYR A 133 -23.94 -14.56 13.23
N PHE A 134 -23.09 -13.63 13.68
CA PHE A 134 -23.37 -12.76 14.82
C PHE A 134 -24.67 -11.98 14.61
N ALA A 135 -24.79 -11.32 13.45
CA ALA A 135 -25.98 -10.56 13.10
C ALA A 135 -27.23 -11.44 13.06
N ALA A 136 -27.15 -12.60 12.44
CA ALA A 136 -28.27 -13.52 12.30
C ALA A 136 -28.79 -14.04 13.65
N THR A 137 -27.90 -14.17 14.65
CA THR A 137 -28.17 -14.85 15.93
C THR A 137 -28.47 -13.88 17.07
N PHE A 138 -27.73 -12.78 17.19
CA PHE A 138 -27.74 -11.94 18.40
C PHE A 138 -28.35 -10.54 18.20
N LEU A 139 -28.57 -10.12 16.96
CA LEU A 139 -29.19 -8.83 16.67
C LEU A 139 -30.70 -8.99 16.37
N PRO A 140 -31.49 -7.91 16.51
CA PRO A 140 -32.88 -7.92 16.08
C PRO A 140 -33.01 -8.38 14.62
N LYS A 141 -34.19 -8.94 14.28
CA LYS A 141 -34.45 -9.56 12.97
C LYS A 141 -33.93 -8.69 11.83
N ASN A 142 -33.05 -9.26 11.02
CA ASN A 142 -32.34 -8.59 9.94
C ASN A 142 -32.23 -9.51 8.72
N ILE A 143 -31.52 -9.04 7.69
CA ILE A 143 -31.37 -9.73 6.41
C ILE A 143 -30.70 -11.11 6.52
N TYR A 144 -29.94 -11.38 7.59
CA TYR A 144 -29.22 -12.64 7.77
C TYR A 144 -29.93 -13.65 8.66
N THR A 145 -30.93 -13.22 9.41
CA THR A 145 -31.71 -14.10 10.29
C THR A 145 -32.19 -15.39 9.57
N PRO A 146 -32.65 -15.35 8.29
CA PRO A 146 -33.07 -16.56 7.58
C PRO A 146 -31.93 -17.56 7.28
N GLN A 147 -30.67 -17.09 7.25
CA GLN A 147 -29.49 -17.87 6.87
C GLN A 147 -28.72 -18.41 8.09
N GLN A 148 -29.20 -18.13 9.30
CA GLN A 148 -28.57 -18.53 10.56
C GLN A 148 -28.16 -20.02 10.59
N PRO A 149 -28.99 -21.00 10.17
CA PRO A 149 -28.62 -22.41 10.25
C PRO A 149 -27.43 -22.79 9.33
N ILE A 150 -27.33 -22.12 8.18
CA ILE A 150 -26.24 -22.33 7.22
C ILE A 150 -24.93 -21.82 7.81
N PHE A 151 -24.95 -20.62 8.40
CA PHE A 151 -23.77 -20.04 9.05
C PHE A 151 -23.33 -20.88 10.25
N GLN A 152 -24.28 -21.33 11.07
CA GLN A 152 -24.00 -22.18 12.24
C GLN A 152 -23.31 -23.49 11.82
N THR A 153 -23.74 -24.09 10.71
CA THR A 153 -23.15 -25.33 10.20
C THR A 153 -21.71 -25.11 9.70
N ALA A 154 -21.46 -24.04 8.94
CA ALA A 154 -20.12 -23.73 8.43
C ALA A 154 -19.13 -23.28 9.53
N LEU A 155 -19.65 -22.75 10.64
CA LEU A 155 -18.87 -22.32 11.81
C LEU A 155 -18.87 -23.35 12.94
N ALA A 156 -19.40 -24.57 12.75
CA ALA A 156 -19.57 -25.53 13.84
C ALA A 156 -18.29 -25.77 14.65
N ASP A 157 -17.15 -26.00 13.98
CA ASP A 157 -15.85 -26.20 14.64
C ASP A 157 -15.36 -24.94 15.36
N PHE A 158 -15.61 -23.76 14.80
CA PHE A 158 -15.28 -22.48 15.42
C PHE A 158 -16.12 -22.22 16.67
N LEU A 159 -17.42 -22.50 16.61
CA LEU A 159 -18.34 -22.33 17.74
C LEU A 159 -18.05 -23.35 18.85
N HIS A 160 -17.57 -24.54 18.50
CA HIS A 160 -17.16 -25.56 19.47
C HIS A 160 -15.82 -25.22 20.14
N ASN A 161 -14.81 -24.80 19.37
CA ASN A 161 -13.50 -24.44 19.92
C ASN A 161 -12.87 -23.25 19.18
N PRO A 162 -13.20 -22.00 19.58
CA PRO A 162 -12.65 -20.81 18.94
C PRO A 162 -11.16 -20.60 19.22
N HIS A 163 -10.54 -21.39 20.12
CA HIS A 163 -9.10 -21.33 20.37
C HIS A 163 -8.26 -22.11 19.34
N ASP A 164 -8.88 -22.96 18.50
CA ASP A 164 -8.18 -23.79 17.53
C ASP A 164 -7.51 -22.95 16.42
N LYS A 165 -6.19 -23.07 16.33
CA LYS A 165 -5.37 -22.36 15.34
C LYS A 165 -5.59 -22.90 13.91
N ASN A 166 -6.06 -24.14 13.76
CA ASN A 166 -6.28 -24.77 12.45
C ASN A 166 -7.48 -24.19 11.69
N LEU A 167 -8.30 -23.38 12.36
CA LEU A 167 -9.42 -22.66 11.76
C LEU A 167 -8.97 -21.44 10.95
N CYS A 168 -7.76 -20.93 11.19
CA CYS A 168 -7.21 -19.82 10.41
C CYS A 168 -6.95 -20.23 8.95
N PRO A 169 -7.01 -19.29 8.00
CA PRO A 169 -6.80 -19.60 6.59
C PRO A 169 -5.40 -20.16 6.34
N ARG A 170 -5.31 -21.23 5.54
CA ARG A 170 -4.03 -21.69 5.01
C ARG A 170 -3.59 -20.76 3.88
N TYR A 171 -2.35 -20.24 3.95
CA TYR A 171 -1.78 -19.22 3.06
C TYR A 171 -1.86 -19.50 1.54
N LEU A 172 -2.24 -20.71 1.13
CA LEU A 172 -2.23 -21.16 -0.27
C LEU A 172 -3.39 -22.09 -0.62
N SER A 173 -4.62 -21.78 -0.24
CA SER A 173 -5.79 -22.46 -0.83
C SER A 173 -6.73 -21.47 -1.52
N ALA A 174 -6.33 -21.02 -2.70
CA ALA A 174 -7.27 -20.43 -3.65
C ALA A 174 -7.24 -21.29 -4.91
N LYS A 175 -7.86 -22.48 -4.84
CA LYS A 175 -8.22 -23.22 -6.04
C LYS A 175 -9.22 -22.35 -6.80
N LYS A 176 -8.84 -21.92 -8.00
CA LYS A 176 -9.59 -20.98 -8.83
C LYS A 176 -10.88 -21.66 -9.30
N GLN A 177 -11.98 -21.40 -8.62
CA GLN A 177 -13.27 -21.98 -8.95
C GLN A 177 -14.15 -20.85 -9.50
N HIS A 178 -14.39 -20.91 -10.82
CA HIS A 178 -15.30 -20.01 -11.51
C HIS A 178 -16.72 -20.30 -11.04
N PHE A 179 -17.37 -19.35 -10.36
CA PHE A 179 -18.74 -19.53 -9.89
C PHE A 179 -19.70 -18.49 -10.44
N LYS A 180 -20.87 -19.01 -10.82
CA LYS A 180 -21.98 -18.34 -11.46
C LYS A 180 -22.61 -17.36 -10.47
N LYS A 181 -22.79 -16.12 -10.92
CA LYS A 181 -23.38 -15.03 -10.15
C LYS A 181 -24.87 -15.32 -9.95
N GLN A 182 -25.28 -15.73 -8.75
CA GLN A 182 -26.68 -15.59 -8.37
C GLN A 182 -26.91 -14.11 -8.04
N SER A 183 -27.73 -13.49 -8.87
CA SER A 183 -28.33 -12.18 -8.65
C SER A 183 -28.92 -12.11 -7.24
N GLU A 184 -28.73 -10.95 -6.59
CA GLU A 184 -29.06 -10.64 -5.19
C GLU A 184 -28.00 -11.02 -4.14
N GLN A 185 -26.75 -10.60 -4.38
CA GLN A 185 -25.84 -10.28 -3.27
C GLN A 185 -26.31 -8.99 -2.59
N ILE A 186 -26.94 -9.11 -1.42
CA ILE A 186 -27.13 -7.98 -0.51
C ILE A 186 -25.77 -7.68 0.12
N SER A 187 -24.98 -6.89 -0.61
CA SER A 187 -23.80 -6.21 -0.10
C SER A 187 -24.25 -5.14 0.87
N TYR A 188 -23.84 -5.21 2.14
CA TYR A 188 -23.97 -4.07 3.04
C TYR A 188 -23.35 -2.83 2.42
N ASN A 189 -24.20 -1.86 2.15
CA ASN A 189 -23.86 -0.55 1.66
C ASN A 189 -24.83 0.44 2.31
N GLU A 190 -24.71 0.61 3.62
CA GLU A 190 -25.33 1.72 4.35
C GLU A 190 -24.33 2.20 5.42
N GLN A 191 -23.30 2.91 4.95
CA GLN A 191 -22.83 4.09 5.69
C GLN A 191 -24.03 5.06 5.77
N PRO A 192 -24.22 5.80 6.88
CA PRO A 192 -25.38 6.67 7.05
C PRO A 192 -25.57 7.64 5.87
N ASP A 193 -26.84 7.77 5.47
CA ASP A 193 -27.38 8.36 4.25
C ASP A 193 -26.68 9.63 3.75
N THR A 194 -26.28 9.62 2.48
CA THR A 194 -25.99 10.83 1.69
C THR A 194 -26.93 10.88 0.51
N SER A 195 -28.19 11.20 0.78
CA SER A 195 -29.17 11.61 -0.21
C SER A 195 -28.77 12.99 -0.79
N SER A 196 -27.79 12.97 -1.69
CA SER A 196 -27.79 13.88 -2.83
C SER A 196 -27.29 13.11 -4.05
N LYS A 197 -28.18 12.91 -5.03
CA LYS A 197 -27.80 12.50 -6.38
C LYS A 197 -26.77 13.51 -6.91
N ARG A 198 -25.48 13.18 -6.82
CA ARG A 198 -24.48 13.67 -7.76
C ARG A 198 -24.01 12.47 -8.55
N SER A 199 -24.18 12.58 -9.86
CA SER A 199 -23.46 11.75 -10.84
C SER A 199 -21.99 11.69 -10.43
N GLN A 200 -21.55 10.57 -9.87
CA GLN A 200 -20.13 10.30 -9.66
C GLN A 200 -19.51 9.99 -11.02
N THR A 201 -19.21 11.03 -11.78
CA THR A 201 -18.03 10.99 -12.64
C THR A 201 -16.85 10.78 -11.70
N MET A 202 -16.14 9.65 -11.82
CA MET A 202 -14.88 9.42 -11.11
C MET A 202 -14.05 10.71 -11.23
N PRO A 203 -13.73 11.43 -10.14
CA PRO A 203 -12.89 12.60 -10.26
C PRO A 203 -11.56 12.06 -10.79
N TRP A 204 -11.18 12.50 -11.98
CA TRP A 204 -9.90 12.19 -12.58
C TRP A 204 -8.82 12.62 -11.59
N ASN A 205 -8.26 11.65 -10.87
CA ASN A 205 -7.19 11.92 -9.92
C ASN A 205 -5.90 12.00 -10.75
N ILE A 206 -5.70 13.16 -11.38
CA ILE A 206 -4.58 13.48 -12.27
C ILE A 206 -3.23 13.01 -11.67
N PRO A 207 -2.93 13.25 -10.37
CA PRO A 207 -1.71 12.73 -9.75
C PRO A 207 -1.55 11.20 -9.83
N ILE A 208 -2.60 10.44 -9.54
CA ILE A 208 -2.55 8.96 -9.61
C ILE A 208 -2.30 8.49 -11.04
N LEU A 209 -2.98 9.12 -12.01
CA LEU A 209 -2.81 8.78 -13.42
C LEU A 209 -1.35 9.01 -13.86
N LEU A 210 -0.73 10.09 -13.41
CA LEU A 210 0.66 10.43 -13.71
C LEU A 210 1.64 9.44 -13.08
N THR A 211 1.42 9.00 -11.83
CA THR A 211 2.22 7.92 -11.22
C THR A 211 2.11 6.61 -12.00
N TRP A 212 0.90 6.19 -12.39
CA TRP A 212 0.70 4.97 -13.17
C TRP A 212 1.32 5.05 -14.57
N MET A 213 1.23 6.21 -15.21
CA MET A 213 1.91 6.48 -16.46
C MET A 213 3.42 6.31 -16.30
N ARG A 214 4.02 6.84 -15.21
CA ARG A 214 5.47 6.72 -14.95
C ARG A 214 5.90 5.26 -14.77
N VAL A 215 5.11 4.47 -14.03
CA VAL A 215 5.38 3.02 -13.87
C VAL A 215 5.29 2.28 -15.21
N LEU A 216 4.31 2.62 -16.05
CA LEU A 216 4.17 2.03 -17.39
C LEU A 216 5.26 2.49 -18.36
N LEU A 217 5.79 3.70 -18.19
CA LEU A 217 6.88 4.22 -19.01
C LEU A 217 8.20 3.47 -18.80
N ILE A 218 8.44 2.88 -17.63
CA ILE A 218 9.68 2.12 -17.35
C ILE A 218 9.89 0.95 -18.33
N PRO A 219 8.95 0.01 -18.51
CA PRO A 219 9.12 -1.07 -19.48
C PRO A 219 9.15 -0.55 -20.93
N VAL A 220 8.39 0.50 -21.26
CA VAL A 220 8.43 1.12 -22.59
C VAL A 220 9.81 1.70 -22.89
N PHE A 221 10.37 2.43 -21.92
CA PHE A 221 11.72 3.01 -21.97
C PHE A 221 12.79 1.93 -22.14
N THR A 222 12.68 0.82 -21.42
CA THR A 222 13.61 -0.31 -21.57
C THR A 222 13.49 -0.96 -22.94
N ILE A 223 12.27 -1.34 -23.37
CA ILE A 223 12.03 -2.04 -24.64
C ILE A 223 12.56 -1.23 -25.82
N LEU A 224 12.47 0.10 -25.77
CA LEU A 224 12.96 0.99 -26.81
C LEU A 224 14.43 0.75 -27.18
N PHE A 225 15.30 0.42 -26.21
CA PHE A 225 16.71 0.11 -26.44
C PHE A 225 16.98 -1.31 -26.97
N TYR A 226 15.99 -2.20 -26.94
CA TYR A 226 16.07 -3.56 -27.46
C TYR A 226 15.33 -3.72 -28.80
N LEU A 227 14.75 -2.65 -29.35
CA LEU A 227 14.12 -2.69 -30.66
C LEU A 227 15.18 -2.86 -31.77
N PRO A 228 14.87 -3.64 -32.83
CA PRO A 228 15.79 -3.80 -33.95
C PRO A 228 16.11 -2.46 -34.63
N ASN A 229 17.37 -2.26 -35.02
CA ASN A 229 17.82 -1.07 -35.75
C ASN A 229 17.11 -0.86 -37.11
N THR A 230 16.44 -1.91 -37.62
CA THR A 230 15.61 -1.84 -38.83
C THR A 230 14.29 -1.12 -38.60
N TRP A 231 13.78 -1.06 -37.37
CA TRP A 231 12.50 -0.44 -37.03
C TRP A 231 12.69 1.02 -36.63
N ILE A 232 13.72 1.31 -35.85
CA ILE A 232 14.02 2.66 -35.36
C ILE A 232 15.53 2.87 -35.39
N GLN A 233 15.97 4.02 -35.89
CA GLN A 233 17.37 4.39 -35.90
C GLN A 233 17.90 4.60 -34.46
N PRO A 234 19.13 4.18 -34.12
CA PRO A 234 19.69 4.30 -32.77
C PRO A 234 19.66 5.74 -32.22
N GLN A 235 19.83 6.74 -33.08
CA GLN A 235 19.78 8.14 -32.65
C GLN A 235 18.36 8.58 -32.30
N THR A 236 17.34 8.09 -33.02
CA THR A 236 15.93 8.29 -32.68
C THR A 236 15.58 7.60 -31.36
N VAL A 237 16.12 6.41 -31.08
CA VAL A 237 15.99 5.73 -29.78
C VAL A 237 16.54 6.62 -28.66
N ASN A 238 17.77 7.12 -28.80
CA ASN A 238 18.41 7.99 -27.81
C ASN A 238 17.57 9.23 -27.47
N TRP A 239 17.13 9.97 -28.50
CA TRP A 239 16.31 11.16 -28.32
C TRP A 239 14.95 10.84 -27.71
N THR A 240 14.30 9.77 -28.16
CA THR A 240 12.99 9.35 -27.63
C THR A 240 13.12 8.93 -26.16
N ALA A 241 14.16 8.17 -25.82
CA ALA A 241 14.47 7.79 -24.44
C ALA A 241 14.70 9.01 -23.54
N ALA A 242 15.50 9.97 -24.00
CA ALA A 242 15.77 11.20 -23.27
C ALA A 242 14.50 12.03 -23.03
N ILE A 243 13.62 12.13 -24.03
CA ILE A 243 12.32 12.82 -23.92
C ILE A 243 11.42 12.09 -22.92
N ILE A 244 11.29 10.76 -23.01
CA ILE A 244 10.50 9.97 -22.06
C ILE A 244 11.01 10.18 -20.63
N PHE A 245 12.33 10.13 -20.43
CA PHE A 245 12.95 10.35 -19.13
C PHE A 245 12.69 11.78 -18.61
N ALA A 246 12.85 12.80 -19.46
CA ALA A 246 12.59 14.19 -19.10
C ALA A 246 11.12 14.42 -18.73
N LEU A 247 10.17 13.88 -19.51
CA LEU A 247 8.74 13.96 -19.20
C LEU A 247 8.42 13.23 -17.88
N ALA A 248 9.03 12.08 -17.62
CA ALA A 248 8.87 11.36 -16.36
C ALA A 248 9.38 12.19 -15.16
N ALA A 249 10.52 12.88 -15.31
CA ALA A 249 11.10 13.73 -14.28
C ALA A 249 10.28 15.02 -14.03
N ILE A 250 9.81 15.67 -15.10
CA ILE A 250 9.00 16.89 -15.00
C ILE A 250 7.64 16.58 -14.37
N THR A 251 7.00 15.47 -14.78
CA THR A 251 5.71 15.06 -14.20
C THR A 251 5.85 14.74 -12.72
N ASP A 252 6.97 14.17 -12.26
CA ASP A 252 7.22 13.89 -10.83
C ASP A 252 7.28 15.18 -10.01
N TRP A 253 8.03 16.16 -10.50
CA TRP A 253 8.10 17.46 -9.87
C TRP A 253 6.74 18.17 -9.83
N PHE A 254 5.96 18.03 -10.91
CA PHE A 254 4.63 18.61 -11.03
C PHE A 254 3.62 17.91 -10.10
N ASP A 255 3.65 16.59 -9.98
CA ASP A 255 2.83 15.80 -9.06
C ASP A 255 3.10 16.20 -7.61
N GLY A 256 4.38 16.32 -7.24
CA GLY A 256 4.78 16.80 -5.92
C GLY A 256 4.32 18.24 -5.65
N PHE A 257 4.21 19.08 -6.67
CA PHE A 257 3.65 20.43 -6.56
C PHE A 257 2.12 20.43 -6.41
N LEU A 258 1.41 19.67 -7.25
CA LEU A 258 -0.06 19.54 -7.23
C LEU A 258 -0.55 18.87 -5.94
N ALA A 259 0.12 17.82 -5.47
CA ALA A 259 -0.20 17.13 -4.22
C ALA A 259 -0.16 18.09 -3.02
N ARG A 260 0.82 18.99 -2.97
CA ARG A 260 0.94 20.03 -1.93
C ARG A 260 -0.15 21.10 -2.04
N ARG A 261 -0.59 21.43 -3.25
CA ARG A 261 -1.58 22.50 -3.51
C ARG A 261 -3.03 22.02 -3.34
N TRP A 262 -3.34 20.77 -3.67
CA TRP A 262 -4.73 20.28 -3.77
C TRP A 262 -5.17 19.33 -2.65
N LYS A 263 -4.29 18.92 -1.73
CA LYS A 263 -4.60 17.96 -0.63
C LYS A 263 -5.28 16.67 -1.10
N GLN A 264 -5.19 16.37 -2.40
CA GLN A 264 -5.71 15.16 -3.03
C GLN A 264 -4.55 14.20 -3.22
N THR A 265 -4.28 13.39 -2.21
CA THR A 265 -3.29 12.31 -2.26
C THR A 265 -4.00 11.03 -1.88
N SER A 266 -3.95 10.01 -2.73
CA SER A 266 -4.33 8.66 -2.31
C SER A 266 -3.14 7.98 -1.66
N ASP A 267 -3.41 7.08 -0.72
CA ASP A 267 -2.37 6.41 0.05
C ASP A 267 -1.54 5.46 -0.80
N PHE A 268 -2.19 4.85 -1.80
CA PHE A 268 -1.51 4.02 -2.78
C PHE A 268 -0.61 4.84 -3.71
N GLY A 269 -1.08 6.00 -4.20
CA GLY A 269 -0.24 6.91 -4.99
C GLY A 269 0.96 7.42 -4.20
N ALA A 270 0.74 7.81 -2.94
CA ALA A 270 1.79 8.28 -2.05
C ALA A 270 2.85 7.20 -1.70
N PHE A 271 2.46 5.93 -1.69
CA PHE A 271 3.39 4.81 -1.56
C PHE A 271 4.14 4.52 -2.87
N LEU A 272 3.44 4.58 -4.00
CA LEU A 272 3.99 4.22 -5.31
C LEU A 272 4.94 5.30 -5.86
N ASP A 273 4.70 6.58 -5.55
CA ASP A 273 5.52 7.72 -6.00
C ASP A 273 7.01 7.56 -5.66
N PRO A 274 7.42 7.35 -4.38
CA PRO A 274 8.83 7.16 -4.02
C PRO A 274 9.47 5.88 -4.58
N VAL A 275 8.66 4.92 -5.02
CA VAL A 275 9.12 3.66 -5.61
C VAL A 275 9.35 3.85 -7.11
N ALA A 276 8.39 4.44 -7.82
CA ALA A 276 8.47 4.69 -9.25
C ALA A 276 9.63 5.62 -9.61
N ASP A 277 9.85 6.67 -8.82
CA ASP A 277 10.97 7.62 -8.96
C ASP A 277 12.33 6.91 -8.96
N LYS A 278 12.59 6.10 -7.93
CA LYS A 278 13.86 5.38 -7.78
C LYS A 278 14.06 4.30 -8.85
N LEU A 279 12.98 3.65 -9.26
CA LEU A 279 13.04 2.61 -10.28
C LEU A 279 13.38 3.19 -11.66
N MET A 280 12.76 4.31 -12.06
CA MET A 280 13.06 4.95 -13.35
C MET A 280 14.54 5.33 -13.44
N VAL A 281 15.07 5.95 -12.39
CA VAL A 281 16.49 6.34 -12.30
C VAL A 281 17.41 5.12 -12.31
N ALA A 282 17.10 4.08 -11.53
CA ALA A 282 17.93 2.88 -11.47
C ALA A 282 17.98 2.16 -12.83
N VAL A 283 16.83 2.04 -13.50
CA VAL A 283 16.75 1.43 -14.85
C VAL A 283 17.54 2.26 -15.87
N ALA A 284 17.42 3.58 -15.85
CA ALA A 284 18.20 4.44 -16.73
C ALA A 284 19.71 4.29 -16.51
N LEU A 285 20.17 4.24 -15.25
CA LEU A 285 21.59 4.02 -14.93
C LEU A 285 22.08 2.64 -15.39
N LEU A 286 21.31 1.59 -15.16
CA LEU A 286 21.66 0.24 -15.61
C LEU A 286 21.77 0.16 -17.13
N LEU A 287 20.85 0.80 -17.86
CA LEU A 287 20.90 0.88 -19.31
C LEU A 287 22.12 1.67 -19.78
N LEU A 288 22.40 2.84 -19.20
CA LEU A 288 23.58 3.63 -19.55
C LEU A 288 24.90 2.89 -19.31
N VAL A 289 24.98 2.10 -18.23
CA VAL A 289 26.15 1.22 -17.97
C VAL A 289 26.22 0.12 -19.04
N SER A 290 25.11 -0.53 -19.35
CA SER A 290 25.07 -1.59 -20.38
C SER A 290 25.45 -1.09 -21.78
N LEU A 291 25.17 0.18 -22.08
CA LEU A 291 25.52 0.86 -23.32
C LEU A 291 26.95 1.45 -23.31
N GLY A 292 27.71 1.27 -22.22
CA GLY A 292 29.06 1.82 -22.09
C GLY A 292 29.11 3.35 -21.95
N ARG A 293 27.97 4.01 -21.69
CA ARG A 293 27.85 5.48 -21.64
C ARG A 293 28.17 6.07 -20.27
N THR A 294 28.25 5.24 -19.23
CA THR A 294 28.71 5.64 -17.91
C THR A 294 29.41 4.52 -17.16
N TYR A 295 30.15 4.88 -16.13
CA TYR A 295 30.93 3.92 -15.33
C TYR A 295 30.04 3.24 -14.29
N ALA A 296 30.17 1.90 -14.19
CA ALA A 296 29.43 1.08 -13.24
C ALA A 296 29.59 1.56 -11.78
N ILE A 297 30.76 2.11 -11.42
CA ILE A 297 31.02 2.63 -10.07
C ILE A 297 30.05 3.75 -9.68
N PHE A 298 29.71 4.65 -10.60
CA PHE A 298 28.77 5.73 -10.32
C PHE A 298 27.35 5.20 -10.12
N ALA A 299 26.91 4.28 -10.99
CA ALA A 299 25.61 3.63 -10.87
C ALA A 299 25.48 2.87 -9.53
N MET A 300 26.51 2.10 -9.14
CA MET A 300 26.52 1.37 -7.88
C MET A 300 26.43 2.31 -6.66
N ILE A 301 27.19 3.40 -6.65
CA ILE A 301 27.15 4.40 -5.57
C ILE A 301 25.74 5.00 -5.44
N ILE A 302 25.16 5.42 -6.55
CA ILE A 302 23.85 6.08 -6.56
C ILE A 302 22.74 5.11 -6.14
N ILE A 303 22.65 3.94 -6.77
CA ILE A 303 21.62 2.93 -6.47
C ILE A 303 21.77 2.41 -5.04
N GLY A 304 22.99 2.03 -4.64
CA GLY A 304 23.27 1.52 -3.29
C GLY A 304 22.92 2.52 -2.20
N ARG A 305 23.23 3.81 -2.42
CA ARG A 305 22.83 4.88 -1.50
C ARG A 305 21.33 5.05 -1.42
N GLU A 306 20.62 5.01 -2.55
CA GLU A 306 19.15 5.18 -2.54
C GLU A 306 18.46 4.07 -1.74
N ILE A 307 18.93 2.83 -1.82
CA ILE A 307 18.44 1.73 -0.98
C ILE A 307 18.80 1.97 0.50
N THR A 308 20.07 2.25 0.78
CA THR A 308 20.58 2.40 2.16
C THR A 308 19.89 3.54 2.92
N ILE A 309 19.79 4.71 2.30
CA ILE A 309 19.15 5.88 2.93
C ILE A 309 17.63 5.72 3.00
N SER A 310 17.00 4.97 2.09
CA SER A 310 15.59 4.64 2.19
C SER A 310 15.32 3.76 3.41
N ALA A 311 16.09 2.68 3.60
CA ALA A 311 15.97 1.80 4.75
C ALA A 311 16.28 2.53 6.07
N LEU A 312 17.36 3.32 6.09
CA LEU A 312 17.75 4.09 7.27
C LEU A 312 16.67 5.09 7.70
N ARG A 313 16.08 5.80 6.73
CA ARG A 313 15.01 6.77 6.99
C ARG A 313 13.72 6.13 7.46
N GLU A 314 13.38 4.96 6.91
CA GLU A 314 12.23 4.17 7.36
C GLU A 314 12.41 3.74 8.83
N TRP A 315 13.58 3.19 9.16
CA TRP A 315 13.93 2.81 10.54
C TRP A 315 13.92 4.02 11.51
N MET A 316 14.52 5.15 11.13
CA MET A 316 14.48 6.38 11.95
C MET A 316 13.07 6.92 12.13
N ALA A 317 12.20 6.78 11.12
CA ALA A 317 10.80 7.20 11.21
C ALA A 317 10.01 6.33 12.22
N GLN A 318 10.30 5.04 12.31
CA GLN A 318 9.71 4.14 13.30
C GLN A 318 10.12 4.52 14.73
N MET A 319 11.33 5.07 14.92
CA MET A 319 11.81 5.58 16.21
C MET A 319 11.31 7.00 16.55
N GLY A 320 10.45 7.60 15.72
CA GLY A 320 9.89 8.92 15.97
C GLY A 320 10.87 10.09 15.79
N LYS A 321 12.09 9.85 15.29
CA LYS A 321 13.13 10.87 15.11
C LYS A 321 13.23 11.29 13.64
N ARG A 322 12.70 12.48 13.32
CA ARG A 322 12.83 13.09 11.98
C ARG A 322 14.00 14.08 11.98
N GLY A 323 15.10 13.70 11.31
CA GLY A 323 16.31 14.51 11.22
C GLY A 323 16.15 15.84 10.44
N SER A 324 16.98 16.79 10.87
CA SER A 324 17.21 18.21 10.49
C SER A 324 16.99 18.67 9.03
N VAL A 325 16.48 19.90 8.90
CA VAL A 325 16.17 20.66 7.67
C VAL A 325 17.40 20.97 6.80
N ALA A 326 18.61 21.02 7.36
CA ALA A 326 19.83 21.41 6.63
C ALA A 326 20.29 20.39 5.56
N VAL A 327 19.90 19.13 5.70
CA VAL A 327 20.25 18.03 4.76
C VAL A 327 19.46 18.11 3.46
N ALA A 328 18.30 18.76 3.49
CA ALA A 328 17.40 18.85 2.35
C ALA A 328 18.03 19.60 1.17
N THR A 329 18.93 20.56 1.43
CA THR A 329 19.51 21.40 0.38
C THR A 329 20.59 20.66 -0.43
N ILE A 330 21.50 19.93 0.23
CA ILE A 330 22.50 19.07 -0.43
C ILE A 330 21.80 17.98 -1.26
N GLY A 331 20.69 17.46 -0.74
CA GLY A 331 19.83 16.50 -1.43
C GLY A 331 19.28 17.00 -2.77
N LYS A 332 18.99 18.30 -2.91
CA LYS A 332 18.48 18.88 -4.16
C LYS A 332 19.57 18.98 -5.23
N PHE A 333 20.75 19.48 -4.87
CA PHE A 333 21.86 19.64 -5.82
C PHE A 333 22.31 18.31 -6.41
N LYS A 334 22.43 17.25 -5.59
CA LYS A 334 22.78 15.91 -6.10
C LYS A 334 21.76 15.41 -7.11
N THR A 335 20.46 15.58 -6.83
CA THR A 335 19.40 15.06 -7.68
C THR A 335 19.34 15.85 -8.98
N THR A 336 19.45 17.17 -8.94
CA THR A 336 19.51 17.98 -10.16
C THR A 336 20.71 17.60 -11.03
N ALA A 337 21.91 17.48 -10.45
CA ALA A 337 23.10 17.07 -11.19
C ALA A 337 22.93 15.68 -11.82
N GLN A 338 22.35 14.73 -11.07
CA GLN A 338 22.10 13.37 -11.53
C GLN A 338 21.07 13.30 -12.66
N MET A 339 19.95 14.02 -12.56
CA MET A 339 18.91 14.01 -13.59
C MET A 339 19.43 14.63 -14.89
N ILE A 340 20.20 15.72 -14.81
CA ILE A 340 20.86 16.32 -15.98
C ILE A 340 21.90 15.35 -16.56
N ALA A 341 22.72 14.71 -15.72
CA ALA A 341 23.69 13.73 -16.17
C ALA A 341 23.03 12.59 -16.96
N ILE A 342 21.99 11.96 -16.42
CA ILE A 342 21.26 10.88 -17.09
C ILE A 342 20.68 11.37 -18.42
N PHE A 343 20.04 12.54 -18.44
CA PHE A 343 19.47 13.10 -19.67
C PHE A 343 20.52 13.29 -20.77
N LEU A 344 21.67 13.91 -20.44
CA LEU A 344 22.76 14.11 -21.40
C LEU A 344 23.33 12.78 -21.89
N LEU A 345 23.51 11.80 -21.01
CA LEU A 345 24.05 10.49 -21.37
C LEU A 345 23.06 9.63 -22.19
N LEU A 346 21.75 9.87 -22.06
CA LEU A 346 20.74 9.22 -22.90
C LEU A 346 20.77 9.74 -24.34
N ILE A 347 20.98 11.06 -24.53
CA ILE A 347 21.13 11.68 -25.85
C ILE A 347 22.49 11.32 -26.46
N GLY A 348 23.54 11.40 -25.63
CA GLY A 348 24.92 11.17 -26.02
C GLY A 348 25.19 9.74 -26.50
N THR A 349 26.27 9.63 -27.26
CA THR A 349 26.86 8.38 -27.74
C THR A 349 28.06 8.03 -26.87
N ASP A 350 28.51 6.77 -26.90
CA ASP A 350 29.71 6.26 -26.21
C ASP A 350 31.04 6.73 -26.87
N LYS A 351 30.97 7.68 -27.81
CA LYS A 351 32.12 8.20 -28.54
C LYS A 351 32.90 9.20 -27.67
N TYR A 352 34.22 9.06 -27.67
CA TYR A 352 35.14 9.88 -26.88
C TYR A 352 35.01 11.41 -27.10
N ASN A 353 34.67 11.84 -28.32
CA ASN A 353 34.51 13.26 -28.67
C ASN A 353 33.07 13.79 -28.50
N ASP A 354 32.16 13.00 -27.93
CA ASP A 354 30.79 13.46 -27.71
C ASP A 354 30.74 14.38 -26.48
N PRO A 355 30.40 15.68 -26.64
CA PRO A 355 30.33 16.61 -25.50
C PRO A 355 29.27 16.18 -24.48
N PHE A 356 28.20 15.51 -24.90
CA PHE A 356 27.16 15.01 -23.99
C PHE A 356 27.67 13.87 -23.12
N TYR A 357 28.51 12.98 -23.67
CA TYR A 357 29.17 11.92 -22.92
C TYR A 357 30.11 12.48 -21.86
N LEU A 358 30.96 13.44 -22.24
CA LEU A 358 31.94 14.05 -21.35
C LEU A 358 31.26 14.83 -20.21
N ILE A 359 30.37 15.77 -20.56
CA ILE A 359 29.67 16.61 -19.58
C ILE A 359 28.77 15.74 -18.69
N GLY A 360 28.08 14.76 -19.28
CA GLY A 360 27.24 13.80 -18.56
C GLY A 360 28.02 13.02 -17.50
N ASN A 361 29.20 12.50 -17.83
CA ASN A 361 30.03 11.76 -16.86
C ASN A 361 30.68 12.67 -15.81
N ILE A 362 31.04 13.92 -16.14
CA ILE A 362 31.48 14.92 -15.14
C ILE A 362 30.36 15.19 -14.13
N LEU A 363 29.13 15.41 -14.60
CA LEU A 363 27.98 15.61 -13.71
C LEU A 363 27.66 14.34 -12.91
N MET A 364 27.83 13.16 -13.50
CA MET A 364 27.66 11.88 -12.80
C MET A 364 28.68 11.68 -11.67
N PHE A 365 29.93 12.07 -11.91
CA PHE A 365 30.97 12.11 -10.88
C PHE A 365 30.60 13.06 -9.74
N ILE A 366 30.21 14.30 -10.06
CA ILE A 366 29.77 15.29 -9.07
C ILE A 366 28.58 14.75 -8.25
N ALA A 367 27.57 14.18 -8.93
CA ALA A 367 26.41 13.57 -8.29
C ALA A 367 26.82 12.42 -7.35
N SER A 368 27.77 11.58 -7.75
CA SER A 368 28.28 10.47 -6.94
C SER A 368 29.01 10.95 -5.67
N VAL A 369 29.85 11.98 -5.79
CA VAL A 369 30.54 12.60 -4.64
C VAL A 369 29.54 13.21 -3.66
N LEU A 370 28.57 14.00 -4.17
CA LEU A 370 27.52 14.59 -3.33
C LEU A 370 26.65 13.50 -2.67
N THR A 371 26.45 12.38 -3.36
CA THR A 371 25.70 11.23 -2.85
C THR A 371 26.39 10.57 -1.67
N ILE A 372 27.71 10.32 -1.76
CA ILE A 372 28.52 9.78 -0.66
C ILE A 372 28.54 10.77 0.51
N TRP A 373 28.78 12.06 0.24
CA TRP A 373 28.79 13.08 1.28
C TRP A 373 27.47 13.14 2.06
N SER A 374 26.35 13.14 1.35
CA SER A 374 25.01 13.07 1.94
C SER A 374 24.83 11.79 2.77
N MET A 375 25.32 10.64 2.29
CA MET A 375 25.22 9.37 2.99
C MET A 375 25.99 9.37 4.32
N CYS A 376 27.24 9.83 4.31
CA CYS A 376 28.04 9.97 5.53
C CYS A 376 27.36 10.86 6.58
N TYR A 377 26.73 11.95 6.15
CA TYR A 377 25.94 12.80 7.05
C TYR A 377 24.78 12.03 7.70
N TYR A 378 23.98 11.33 6.90
CA TYR A 378 22.84 10.55 7.41
C TYR A 378 23.28 9.43 8.36
N LEU A 379 24.35 8.71 8.03
CA LEU A 379 24.92 7.67 8.88
C LEU A 379 25.44 8.25 10.21
N LYS A 380 26.09 9.42 10.18
CA LYS A 380 26.54 10.10 11.41
C LYS A 380 25.38 10.52 12.30
N MET A 381 24.25 10.93 11.72
CA MET A 381 23.03 11.21 12.49
C MET A 381 22.46 9.94 13.11
N ALA A 382 22.32 8.86 12.33
CA ALA A 382 21.82 7.60 12.83
C ALA A 382 22.72 6.97 13.91
N TRP A 383 24.05 7.10 13.77
CA TRP A 383 25.02 6.62 14.76
C TRP A 383 24.79 7.21 16.16
N LYS A 384 24.35 8.46 16.25
CA LYS A 384 24.00 9.08 17.54
C LYS A 384 22.78 8.46 18.21
N GLU A 385 21.96 7.75 17.44
CA GLU A 385 20.72 7.11 17.89
C GLU A 385 20.90 5.62 18.21
N PHE A 386 22.04 5.03 17.80
CA PHE A 386 22.42 3.67 18.16
C PHE A 386 23.11 3.57 19.52
N LYS A 387 23.55 4.70 20.09
CA LYS A 387 24.00 4.82 21.49
C LYS A 387 22.83 5.22 22.36
#